data_AF-A0A6P0NYS9-F1
#
_entry.id   AF-A0A6P0NYS9-F1
#
_cell.length_a   1.000
_cell.length_b   1.000
_cell.length_c   1.000
_cell.angle_alpha   90.00
_cell.angle_beta   90.00
_cell.angle_gamma   90.00
#
_symmetry.space_group_name_H-M   'P 1'
#
loop_
_entity.id
_entity.type
_entity.pdbx_description
1 polymer ?
#
loop_
_entity_poly.entity_id
_entity_poly.type
_entity_poly.pdbx_seq_one_letter_code
_entity_poly.pdbx_strand_id
1 'polypeptide(L)'
;MNYCVNDCQELKAALESATKLFTNKTIIIHHDNIPESPLLDVVKNSLNQLVTQATKEDTILIYFSGHGFLDKQIQQPILCLKNTQTNNLATTGLPLA
;
A
#
# COMPACT_ATOMS: atom_id res chain seq x y z
N MET A 1 2.06 -9.48 -13.31
CA MET A 1 2.39 -8.09 -13.69
C MET A 1 3.89 -7.91 -13.50
N ASN A 2 4.62 -7.35 -14.49
CA ASN A 2 6.11 -7.34 -14.46
C ASN A 2 6.74 -6.03 -13.94
N TYR A 3 5.93 -4.98 -13.75
CA TYR A 3 6.44 -3.63 -13.47
C TYR A 3 6.00 -3.06 -12.11
N CYS A 4 5.05 -3.70 -11.41
CA CYS A 4 4.52 -3.15 -10.16
C CYS A 4 5.58 -2.91 -9.08
N VAL A 5 6.56 -3.82 -8.98
CA VAL A 5 7.70 -3.63 -8.07
C VAL A 5 8.52 -2.41 -8.48
N ASN A 6 8.79 -2.27 -9.78
CA ASN A 6 9.56 -1.15 -10.33
C ASN A 6 8.83 0.19 -10.10
N ASP A 7 7.52 0.25 -10.33
CA ASP A 7 6.72 1.44 -10.09
C ASP A 7 6.84 1.92 -8.64
N CYS A 8 6.71 1.00 -7.68
CA CYS A 8 6.85 1.33 -6.25
C CYS A 8 8.26 1.80 -5.90
N GLN A 9 9.30 1.17 -6.47
CA GLN A 9 10.70 1.53 -6.23
C GLN A 9 11.05 2.91 -6.79
N GLU A 10 10.66 3.18 -8.04
CA GLU A 10 10.91 4.47 -8.69
C GLU A 10 10.15 5.60 -8.01
N LEU A 11 8.88 5.37 -7.62
CA LEU A 11 8.11 6.37 -6.90
C LEU A 11 8.74 6.70 -5.53
N LYS A 12 9.21 5.68 -4.79
CA LYS A 12 9.93 5.91 -3.52
C LYS A 12 11.16 6.79 -3.74
N ALA A 13 11.99 6.46 -4.73
CA ALA A 13 13.20 7.23 -5.03
C ALA A 13 12.86 8.68 -5.41
N ALA A 14 11.80 8.89 -6.21
CA ALA A 14 11.32 10.21 -6.57
C ALA A 14 10.84 11.00 -5.34
N LEU A 15 10.07 10.38 -4.44
CA LEU A 15 9.60 11.00 -3.21
C LEU A 15 10.74 11.35 -2.26
N GLU A 16 11.72 10.46 -2.06
CA GLU A 16 12.91 10.72 -1.24
C GLU A 16 13.69 11.93 -1.75
N SER A 17 13.86 12.04 -3.07
CA SER A 17 14.53 13.18 -3.71
C SER A 17 13.73 14.48 -3.55
N ALA A 18 12.43 14.46 -3.87
CA ALA A 18 11.56 15.63 -3.83
C ALA A 18 11.34 16.16 -2.41
N THR A 19 11.31 15.25 -1.42
CA THR A 19 11.05 15.59 -0.01
C THR A 19 12.33 15.66 0.83
N LYS A 20 13.52 15.78 0.20
CA LYS A 20 14.81 15.78 0.90
C LYS A 20 14.91 16.82 2.03
N LEU A 21 14.23 17.96 1.87
CA LEU A 21 14.22 19.06 2.85
C LEU A 21 13.19 18.88 3.98
N PHE A 22 12.31 17.90 3.90
CA PHE A 22 11.33 17.64 4.95
C PHE A 22 12.04 16.97 6.14
N THR A 23 12.05 17.67 7.27
CA THR A 23 12.67 17.24 8.52
C THR A 23 11.86 16.17 9.24
N ASN A 24 10.55 16.15 9.05
CA ASN A 24 9.66 15.12 9.55
C ASN A 24 8.93 14.47 8.36
N LYS A 25 9.33 13.25 8.00
CA LYS A 25 8.66 12.44 6.97
C LYS A 25 8.80 10.96 7.29
N THR A 26 7.78 10.19 6.93
CA THR A 26 7.77 8.74 6.99
C THR A 26 7.50 8.21 5.59
N ILE A 27 8.40 7.39 5.04
CA ILE A 27 8.21 6.71 3.76
C ILE A 27 8.30 5.21 4.02
N ILE A 28 7.19 4.51 3.77
CA ILE A 28 7.08 3.05 3.91
C ILE A 28 6.85 2.47 2.52
N ILE A 29 7.59 1.41 2.16
CA ILE A 29 7.43 0.70 0.90
C ILE A 29 7.19 -0.78 1.16
N HIS A 30 6.27 -1.38 0.40
CA HIS A 30 6.05 -2.82 0.36
C HIS A 30 6.13 -3.30 -1.09
N HIS A 31 6.91 -4.35 -1.32
CA HIS A 31 6.93 -5.06 -2.61
C HIS A 31 7.41 -6.50 -2.41
N ASP A 32 7.23 -7.36 -3.41
CA ASP A 32 7.46 -8.80 -3.26
C ASP A 32 8.94 -9.20 -3.05
N ASN A 33 9.87 -8.31 -3.41
CA ASN A 33 11.32 -8.53 -3.34
C ASN A 33 11.98 -8.09 -2.00
N ILE A 34 11.22 -7.73 -0.95
CA ILE A 34 11.76 -7.36 0.38
C ILE A 34 11.14 -8.21 1.50
N PRO A 35 11.80 -8.32 2.67
CA PRO A 35 11.26 -9.03 3.83
C PRO A 35 9.88 -8.51 4.27
N GLU A 36 9.67 -7.19 4.23
CA GLU A 36 8.40 -6.52 4.49
C GLU A 36 7.45 -6.62 3.29
N SER A 37 7.22 -7.85 2.83
CA SER A 37 6.37 -8.20 1.71
C SER A 37 4.93 -7.70 1.93
N PRO A 38 4.17 -7.37 0.86
CA PRO A 38 2.80 -6.84 0.99
C PRO A 38 1.82 -7.95 1.37
N LEU A 39 1.86 -8.37 2.63
CA LEU A 39 0.85 -9.22 3.27
C LEU A 39 -0.23 -8.34 3.89
N LEU A 40 -1.47 -8.82 3.95
CA LEU A 40 -2.61 -8.05 4.46
C LEU A 40 -2.35 -7.40 5.83
N ASP A 41 -1.87 -8.17 6.80
CA ASP A 41 -1.63 -7.64 8.14
C ASP A 41 -0.47 -6.65 8.18
N VAL A 42 0.58 -6.87 7.38
CA VAL A 42 1.71 -5.95 7.26
C VAL A 42 1.24 -4.60 6.72
N VAL A 43 0.50 -4.61 5.61
CA VAL A 43 -0.04 -3.40 4.99
C VAL A 43 -1.01 -2.68 5.93
N LYS A 44 -1.92 -3.40 6.60
CA LYS A 44 -2.85 -2.81 7.58
C LYS A 44 -2.10 -2.15 8.74
N ASN A 45 -1.06 -2.80 9.27
CA ASN A 45 -0.26 -2.25 10.35
C ASN A 45 0.47 -0.97 9.92
N SER A 46 1.05 -0.94 8.71
CA SER A 46 1.71 0.25 8.17
C SER A 46 0.73 1.41 7.90
N LEU A 47 -0.48 1.12 7.40
CA LEU A 47 -1.54 2.13 7.25
C LEU A 47 -1.96 2.70 8.61
N ASN A 48 -2.20 1.83 9.60
CA ASN A 48 -2.53 2.26 10.96
C ASN A 48 -1.42 3.11 11.58
N GLN A 49 -0.15 2.74 11.37
CA GLN A 49 0.99 3.53 11.80
C GLN A 49 0.95 4.93 11.19
N LEU A 50 0.77 5.05 9.86
CA LEU A 50 0.74 6.34 9.17
C LEU A 50 -0.39 7.23 9.69
N VAL A 51 -1.60 6.68 9.81
CA VAL A 51 -2.78 7.45 10.27
C VAL A 51 -2.64 7.86 11.74
N THR A 52 -2.04 7.02 12.58
CA THR A 52 -1.84 7.34 14.01
C THR A 52 -0.76 8.40 14.22
N GLN A 53 0.26 8.43 13.37
CA GLN A 53 1.35 9.40 13.45
C GLN A 53 1.00 10.76 12.83
N ALA A 54 0.06 10.79 11.89
CA ALA A 54 -0.31 11.99 11.17
C ALA A 54 -1.10 12.99 12.04
N THR A 55 -0.78 14.26 11.88
CA THR A 55 -1.50 15.41 12.40
C THR A 55 -2.41 16.02 11.33
N LYS A 56 -3.17 17.07 11.66
CA LYS A 56 -4.13 17.69 10.73
C LYS A 56 -3.44 18.43 9.57
N GLU A 57 -2.21 18.84 9.78
CA GLU A 57 -1.39 19.59 8.83
C GLU A 57 -0.54 18.66 7.96
N ASP A 58 -0.47 17.37 8.29
CA ASP A 58 0.31 16.39 7.53
C ASP A 58 -0.40 15.95 6.25
N THR A 59 0.39 15.57 5.26
CA THR A 59 -0.10 14.97 4.01
C THR A 59 0.25 13.48 4.00
N ILE A 60 -0.76 12.63 3.82
CA ILE A 60 -0.58 11.19 3.58
C ILE A 60 -0.74 10.91 2.09
N LEU A 61 0.29 10.32 1.48
CA LEU A 61 0.25 9.79 0.12
C LEU A 61 0.20 8.26 0.19
N ILE A 62 -0.82 7.66 -0.42
CA ILE A 62 -0.93 6.20 -0.57
C ILE A 62 -0.83 5.89 -2.05
N TYR A 63 0.09 5.00 -2.41
CA TYR A 63 0.26 4.50 -3.77
C TYR A 63 0.20 2.97 -3.77
N PHE A 64 -0.54 2.43 -4.74
CA PHE A 64 -0.66 0.99 -4.94
C PHE A 64 -0.54 0.68 -6.44
N SER A 65 0.37 -0.22 -6.79
CA SER A 65 0.48 -0.84 -8.12
C SER A 65 0.34 -2.35 -7.96
N GLY A 66 -0.68 -2.94 -8.57
CA GLY A 66 -0.99 -4.35 -8.41
C GLY A 66 -2.37 -4.71 -8.95
N HIS A 67 -2.81 -5.92 -8.61
CA HIS A 67 -4.13 -6.40 -9.01
C HIS A 67 -5.24 -5.78 -8.15
N GLY A 68 -6.34 -5.42 -8.79
CA GLY A 68 -7.60 -5.07 -8.13
C GLY A 68 -8.73 -5.95 -8.64
N PHE A 69 -9.70 -6.22 -7.78
CA PHE A 69 -10.89 -7.00 -8.12
C PHE A 69 -12.15 -6.29 -7.60
N LEU A 70 -13.24 -6.31 -8.36
CA LEU A 70 -14.53 -5.83 -7.88
C LEU A 70 -15.26 -7.01 -7.22
N ASP A 71 -15.41 -6.98 -5.90
CA ASP A 71 -16.21 -7.98 -5.21
C ASP A 71 -17.69 -7.74 -5.50
N LYS A 72 -18.33 -8.74 -6.12
CA LYS A 72 -19.73 -8.63 -6.57
C LYS A 72 -20.74 -8.69 -5.42
N GLN A 73 -20.38 -9.28 -4.28
CA GLN A 73 -21.29 -9.40 -3.13
C GLN A 73 -21.38 -8.07 -2.38
N ILE A 74 -20.24 -7.45 -2.13
CA ILE A 74 -20.17 -6.19 -1.38
C ILE A 74 -20.11 -4.94 -2.27
N GLN A 75 -20.00 -5.11 -3.60
CA GLN A 75 -19.89 -4.03 -4.60
C GLN A 75 -18.74 -3.05 -4.30
N GLN A 76 -17.63 -3.57 -3.79
CA GLN A 76 -16.45 -2.77 -3.44
C GLN A 76 -15.21 -3.22 -4.21
N PRO A 77 -14.35 -2.29 -4.62
CA PRO A 77 -13.03 -2.63 -5.13
C PRO A 77 -12.17 -3.18 -3.99
N ILE A 78 -11.49 -4.30 -4.26
CA ILE A 78 -10.55 -4.96 -3.39
C ILE A 78 -9.18 -4.91 -4.04
N LEU A 79 -8.18 -4.38 -3.34
CA LEU A 79 -6.78 -4.45 -3.73
C LEU A 79 -6.22 -5.82 -3.34
N CYS A 80 -5.62 -6.52 -4.29
CA CYS A 80 -5.01 -7.83 -4.07
C CYS A 80 -3.57 -7.67 -3.60
N LEU A 81 -3.30 -8.24 -2.43
CA LEU A 81 -2.00 -8.33 -1.79
C LEU A 81 -1.40 -9.72 -2.03
N LYS A 82 -0.16 -9.96 -1.59
CA LYS A 82 0.57 -11.19 -1.92
C LYS A 82 -0.12 -12.46 -1.42
N ASN A 83 -0.82 -12.39 -0.28
CA ASN A 83 -1.55 -13.51 0.30
C ASN A 83 -3.05 -13.50 -0.02
N THR A 84 -3.51 -12.69 -0.98
CA THR A 84 -4.91 -12.66 -1.38
C THR A 84 -5.31 -13.96 -2.08
N GLN A 85 -6.44 -14.52 -1.66
CA GLN A 85 -7.04 -15.73 -2.20
C GLN A 85 -8.30 -15.36 -2.99
N THR A 86 -8.38 -15.74 -4.26
CA THR A 86 -9.49 -15.35 -5.17
C THR A 86 -10.84 -15.94 -4.79
N ASN A 87 -10.87 -17.04 -4.04
CA ASN A 87 -12.07 -17.64 -3.46
C ASN A 87 -12.45 -17.03 -2.10
N ASN A 88 -11.65 -16.09 -1.58
CA ASN A 88 -11.86 -15.47 -0.27
C ASN A 88 -11.33 -14.02 -0.22
N LEU A 89 -11.74 -13.22 -1.22
CA LEU A 89 -11.25 -11.86 -1.41
C LEU A 89 -11.57 -10.95 -0.22
N ALA A 90 -12.78 -11.06 0.34
CA ALA A 90 -13.26 -10.20 1.42
C ALA A 90 -12.39 -10.26 2.70
N THR A 91 -11.73 -11.39 2.96
CA THR A 91 -10.91 -11.56 4.18
C THR A 91 -9.42 -11.51 3.93
N THR A 92 -8.96 -11.76 2.70
CA THR A 92 -7.53 -11.87 2.37
C THR A 92 -7.04 -10.74 1.44
N GLY A 93 -7.94 -9.93 0.91
CA GLY A 93 -7.64 -8.68 0.20
C GLY A 93 -7.84 -7.44 1.08
N LEU A 94 -7.50 -6.27 0.53
CA LEU A 94 -7.73 -4.98 1.18
C LEU A 94 -8.91 -4.26 0.50
N PRO A 95 -10.10 -4.22 1.13
CA PRO A 95 -11.24 -3.51 0.58
C PRO A 95 -11.03 -1.99 0.64
N LEU A 96 -11.49 -1.28 -0.40
CA LEU A 96 -11.57 0.17 -0.44
C LEU A 96 -13.01 0.58 -0.14
N ALA A 97 -13.22 1.20 1.02
CA ALA A 97 -14.52 1.68 1.49
C ALA A 97 -14.74 3.15 1.12
#